data_AF-A0A1C7MDW6-F1
#
_entry.id   AF-A0A1C7MDW6-F1
#
_cell.length_a   1.000
_cell.length_b   1.000
_cell.length_c   1.000
_cell.angle_alpha   90.00
_cell.angle_beta   90.00
_cell.angle_gamma   90.00
#
_symmetry.space_group_name_H-M   'P 1'
#
loop_
_entity.id
_entity.type
_entity.pdbx_description
1 polymer ?
#
loop_
_entity_poly.entity_id
_entity_poly.type
_entity_poly.pdbx_seq_one_letter_code
_entity_poly.pdbx_strand_id
1 'polypeptide(L)'
;MTAEASAALTALGDQLTAHQWTEAAHVCYLLSPQTSPFGGMGSASRLVLLGGPGPTNSPIFHKDPDPIIFSEIAEFALSLATPAKGQETFTGLPHLQPYRLIRAASLAEIGHVQLANRYCEAIGSCINRSSPYTNMTFIEQLKELTDRLIAAPQVDKSGSWIGSKMAKPSLDSIGNWLEGRFTKFIAGEGDTSSRHEDATAIHPHGFTGPFAHYSTISSTTTSAQPSPIIHRLISPKHPAHHTPSSGVCYGSKILGSFPRPN
;
A
#
# COMPACT_ATOMS: atom_id res chain seq x y z
N MET A 1 -12.14 9.81 18.02
CA MET A 1 -13.03 10.81 17.39
C MET A 1 -14.46 10.41 17.67
N THR A 2 -15.38 11.37 17.86
CA THR A 2 -16.82 11.10 18.02
C THR A 2 -17.49 10.90 16.66
N ALA A 3 -18.60 10.13 16.62
CA ALA A 3 -19.34 9.88 15.39
C ALA A 3 -19.85 11.19 14.74
N GLU A 4 -20.29 12.15 15.56
CA GLU A 4 -20.71 13.49 15.12
C GLU A 4 -19.58 14.27 14.44
N ALA A 5 -18.37 14.27 15.00
CA ALA A 5 -17.21 14.91 14.38
C ALA A 5 -16.81 14.21 13.06
N SER A 6 -16.93 12.88 12.98
CA SER A 6 -16.72 12.12 11.74
C SER A 6 -17.72 12.56 10.66
N ALA A 7 -19.00 12.62 11.00
CA ALA A 7 -20.07 13.04 10.09
C ALA A 7 -19.91 14.49 9.64
N ALA A 8 -19.52 15.41 10.54
CA ALA A 8 -19.25 16.81 10.23
C ALA A 8 -18.07 16.98 9.25
N LEU A 9 -16.98 16.24 9.44
CA LEU A 9 -15.85 16.21 8.51
C LEU A 9 -16.24 15.63 7.15
N THR A 10 -17.03 14.54 7.12
CA THR A 10 -17.54 14.00 5.85
C THR A 10 -18.45 14.99 5.13
N ALA A 11 -19.35 15.68 5.84
CA ALA A 11 -20.22 16.71 5.25
C ALA A 11 -19.42 17.91 4.71
N LEU A 12 -18.38 18.35 5.42
CA LEU A 12 -17.45 19.38 4.92
C LEU A 12 -16.72 18.90 3.66
N GLY A 13 -16.24 17.66 3.64
CA GLY A 13 -15.65 17.03 2.46
C GLY A 13 -16.60 17.02 1.27
N ASP A 14 -17.87 16.67 1.49
CA ASP A 14 -18.90 16.65 0.44
C ASP A 14 -19.14 18.05 -0.16
N GLN A 15 -19.11 19.12 0.66
CA GLN A 15 -19.17 20.50 0.16
C GLN A 15 -17.91 20.89 -0.63
N LEU A 16 -16.72 20.53 -0.14
CA LEU A 16 -15.45 20.79 -0.82
C LEU A 16 -15.38 20.07 -2.18
N THR A 17 -15.88 18.83 -2.27
CA THR A 17 -16.02 18.10 -3.53
C THR A 17 -16.99 18.80 -4.50
N ALA A 18 -18.12 19.30 -4.01
CA ALA A 18 -19.08 20.06 -4.84
C ALA A 18 -18.46 21.36 -5.43
N HIS A 19 -17.50 21.96 -4.73
CA HIS A 19 -16.72 23.10 -5.20
C HIS A 19 -15.43 22.73 -5.95
N GLN A 20 -15.22 21.45 -6.28
CA GLN A 20 -14.04 20.92 -6.98
C GLN A 20 -12.71 21.09 -6.22
N TRP A 21 -12.75 21.27 -4.90
CA TRP A 21 -11.56 21.34 -4.04
C TRP A 21 -11.15 19.95 -3.56
N THR A 22 -10.83 19.07 -4.52
CA THR A 22 -10.61 17.63 -4.35
C THR A 22 -9.61 17.28 -3.24
N GLU A 23 -8.44 17.92 -3.21
CA GLU A 23 -7.41 17.66 -2.18
C GLU A 23 -7.94 17.95 -0.76
N ALA A 24 -8.56 19.12 -0.57
CA ALA A 24 -9.12 19.52 0.72
C ALA A 24 -10.26 18.60 1.16
N ALA A 25 -11.11 18.16 0.22
CA ALA A 25 -12.14 17.17 0.47
C ALA A 25 -11.54 15.83 0.93
N HIS A 26 -10.50 15.36 0.24
CA HIS A 26 -9.84 14.10 0.56
C HIS A 26 -9.12 14.13 1.92
N VAL A 27 -8.55 15.27 2.33
CA VAL A 27 -8.04 15.46 3.71
C VAL A 27 -9.16 15.31 4.73
N CYS A 28 -10.34 15.89 4.49
CA CYS A 28 -11.50 15.71 5.37
C CYS A 28 -11.90 14.23 5.45
N TYR A 29 -11.96 13.52 4.31
CA TYR A 29 -12.33 12.11 4.28
C TYR A 29 -11.34 11.17 4.99
N LEU A 30 -10.03 11.43 4.88
CA LEU A 30 -8.99 10.70 5.61
C LEU A 30 -9.11 10.88 7.13
N LEU A 31 -9.57 12.05 7.58
CA LEU A 31 -9.81 12.33 9.00
C LEU A 31 -11.12 11.69 9.50
N SER A 32 -12.04 11.29 8.61
CA SER A 32 -13.31 10.65 8.96
C SER A 32 -13.54 9.25 8.38
N PRO A 33 -12.61 8.28 8.57
CA PRO A 33 -12.67 6.96 7.92
C PRO A 33 -13.88 6.10 8.34
N GLN A 34 -14.57 6.44 9.44
CA GLN A 34 -15.81 5.77 9.86
C GLN A 34 -17.02 6.11 8.98
N THR A 35 -17.03 7.31 8.37
CA THR A 35 -18.17 7.83 7.59
C THR A 35 -17.81 8.09 6.12
N SER A 36 -16.52 8.16 5.79
CA SER A 36 -15.98 8.22 4.43
C SER A 36 -14.83 7.21 4.26
N PRO A 37 -15.15 5.91 4.09
CA PRO A 37 -14.14 4.88 3.90
C PRO A 37 -13.41 5.03 2.56
N PHE A 38 -12.10 4.77 2.58
CA PHE A 38 -11.26 4.62 1.40
C PHE A 38 -11.61 3.28 0.72
N GLY A 39 -12.08 3.31 -0.52
CA GLY A 39 -12.53 2.11 -1.24
C GLY A 39 -12.36 2.22 -2.75
N GLY A 40 -12.63 1.11 -3.45
CA GLY A 40 -12.40 1.02 -4.89
C GLY A 40 -13.53 1.59 -5.75
N MET A 41 -13.25 1.68 -7.05
CA MET A 41 -14.24 2.01 -8.07
C MET A 41 -15.42 1.02 -8.04
N GLY A 42 -16.65 1.53 -8.18
CA GLY A 42 -17.88 0.73 -8.06
C GLY A 42 -18.42 0.60 -6.63
N SER A 43 -17.66 1.00 -5.61
CA SER A 43 -18.15 1.22 -4.25
C SER A 43 -18.82 2.61 -4.13
N ALA A 44 -19.69 2.80 -3.14
CA ALA A 44 -20.17 4.11 -2.70
C ALA A 44 -19.10 4.92 -1.92
N SER A 45 -17.83 4.74 -2.26
CA SER A 45 -16.68 5.33 -1.58
C SER A 45 -16.39 6.73 -2.10
N ARG A 46 -16.19 7.67 -1.18
CA ARG A 46 -15.85 9.08 -1.48
C ARG A 46 -14.40 9.30 -1.89
N LEU A 47 -13.54 8.32 -1.61
CA LEU A 47 -12.10 8.37 -1.81
C LEU A 47 -11.65 7.07 -2.48
N VAL A 48 -11.09 7.19 -3.69
CA VAL A 48 -10.59 6.06 -4.51
C VAL A 48 -9.10 6.22 -4.86
N LEU A 49 -8.64 7.46 -5.04
CA LEU A 49 -7.24 7.86 -5.06
C LEU A 49 -7.12 9.16 -4.26
N LEU A 50 -6.09 9.27 -3.42
CA LEU A 50 -5.80 10.46 -2.63
C LEU A 50 -5.27 11.60 -3.51
N GLY A 51 -5.50 12.87 -3.16
CA GLY A 51 -4.95 14.03 -3.87
C GLY A 51 -5.49 14.34 -5.29
N GLY A 52 -6.09 13.39 -6.00
CA GLY A 52 -6.54 13.60 -7.38
C GLY A 52 -7.90 13.00 -7.72
N PRO A 53 -8.49 13.37 -8.87
CA PRO A 53 -9.74 12.78 -9.35
C PRO A 53 -9.56 11.28 -9.65
N GLY A 54 -10.46 10.45 -9.12
CA GLY A 54 -10.49 9.02 -9.42
C GLY A 54 -10.83 8.72 -10.90
N PRO A 55 -10.67 7.46 -11.35
CA PRO A 55 -10.86 7.07 -12.75
C PRO A 55 -12.26 7.33 -13.29
N THR A 56 -13.28 7.39 -12.42
CA THR A 56 -14.67 7.75 -12.75
C THR A 56 -14.81 9.22 -13.16
N ASN A 57 -13.92 10.09 -12.68
CA ASN A 57 -14.01 11.54 -12.84
C ASN A 57 -12.93 12.06 -13.82
N SER A 58 -11.85 11.31 -14.03
CA SER A 58 -10.78 11.64 -14.97
C SER A 58 -10.25 10.38 -15.67
N PRO A 59 -10.45 10.20 -16.99
CA PRO A 59 -9.88 9.07 -17.73
C PRO A 59 -8.35 9.18 -17.89
N ILE A 60 -7.78 10.37 -17.63
CA ILE A 60 -6.34 10.66 -17.72
C ILE A 60 -5.65 10.67 -16.35
N PHE A 61 -6.27 10.12 -15.30
CA PHE A 61 -5.72 10.08 -13.94
C PHE A 61 -4.30 9.48 -13.88
N HIS A 62 -3.95 8.59 -14.81
CA HIS A 62 -2.64 7.93 -14.89
C HIS A 62 -1.49 8.84 -15.36
N LYS A 63 -1.78 10.03 -15.91
CA LYS A 63 -0.75 10.98 -16.34
C LYS A 63 0.01 11.63 -15.19
N ASP A 64 -0.67 11.75 -14.06
CA ASP A 64 -0.11 12.26 -12.82
C ASP A 64 0.09 11.08 -11.87
N PRO A 65 1.34 10.74 -11.47
CA PRO A 65 1.59 9.65 -10.54
C PRO A 65 1.27 10.02 -9.09
N ASP A 66 1.14 11.31 -8.74
CA ASP A 66 1.03 11.76 -7.35
C ASP A 66 -0.20 11.20 -6.63
N PRO A 67 -1.41 11.11 -7.26
CA PRO A 67 -2.55 10.48 -6.61
C PRO A 67 -2.36 9.00 -6.25
N ILE A 68 -1.54 8.28 -7.04
CA ILE A 68 -1.18 6.89 -6.75
C ILE A 68 -0.16 6.85 -5.61
N ILE A 69 0.87 7.71 -5.66
CA ILE A 69 1.91 7.83 -4.62
C ILE A 69 1.31 8.19 -3.25
N PHE A 70 0.42 9.20 -3.21
CA PHE A 70 -0.25 9.59 -1.98
C PHE A 70 -1.15 8.48 -1.44
N SER A 71 -1.82 7.71 -2.32
CA SER A 71 -2.60 6.54 -1.91
C SER A 71 -1.72 5.44 -1.30
N GLU A 72 -0.53 5.20 -1.86
CA GLU A 72 0.45 4.26 -1.30
C GLU A 72 0.98 4.73 0.06
N ILE A 73 1.25 6.03 0.23
CA ILE A 73 1.67 6.62 1.52
C ILE A 73 0.56 6.50 2.56
N ALA A 74 -0.71 6.71 2.18
CA ALA A 74 -1.85 6.54 3.06
C ALA A 74 -2.05 5.08 3.48
N GLU A 75 -1.93 4.13 2.55
CA GLU A 75 -1.97 2.68 2.86
C GLU A 75 -0.82 2.29 3.80
N PHE A 76 0.39 2.81 3.56
CA PHE A 76 1.52 2.60 4.48
C PHE A 76 1.22 3.16 5.87
N ALA A 77 0.73 4.39 5.98
CA ALA A 77 0.35 5.00 7.27
C ALA A 77 -0.74 4.20 8.00
N LEU A 78 -1.72 3.63 7.29
CA LEU A 78 -2.72 2.73 7.86
C LEU A 78 -2.08 1.41 8.37
N SER A 79 -1.08 0.88 7.69
CA SER A 79 -0.36 -0.33 8.12
C SER A 79 0.48 -0.15 9.39
N LEU A 80 0.82 1.09 9.77
CA LEU A 80 1.52 1.41 11.02
C LEU A 80 0.60 1.40 12.25
N ALA A 81 -0.72 1.32 12.07
CA ALA A 81 -1.67 1.32 13.19
C ALA A 81 -1.65 -0.02 13.94
N THR A 82 -1.26 -0.01 15.21
CA THR A 82 -1.35 -1.19 16.08
C THR A 82 -2.81 -1.63 16.23
N PRO A 83 -3.20 -2.84 15.79
CA PRO A 83 -4.57 -3.31 15.96
C PRO A 83 -4.90 -3.47 17.45
N ALA A 84 -6.14 -3.14 17.81
CA ALA A 84 -6.66 -3.40 19.15
C ALA A 84 -6.74 -4.92 19.40
N LYS A 85 -6.72 -5.35 20.67
CA LYS A 85 -6.82 -6.78 21.02
C LYS A 85 -8.12 -7.36 20.43
N GLY A 86 -8.00 -8.41 19.63
CA GLY A 86 -9.13 -9.04 18.95
C GLY A 86 -9.61 -8.31 17.68
N GLN A 87 -8.79 -7.45 17.09
CA GLN A 87 -8.95 -6.96 15.72
C GLN A 87 -7.91 -7.59 14.81
N GLU A 88 -8.33 -7.89 13.58
CA GLU A 88 -7.43 -8.34 12.52
C GLU A 88 -6.37 -7.27 12.22
N THR A 89 -5.18 -7.71 11.81
CA THR A 89 -4.13 -6.83 11.30
C THR A 89 -4.57 -6.18 9.99
N PHE A 90 -4.08 -4.98 9.71
CA PHE A 90 -4.34 -4.33 8.43
C PHE A 90 -3.73 -5.13 7.28
N THR A 91 -4.58 -5.62 6.38
CA THR A 91 -4.20 -6.49 5.24
C THR A 91 -3.94 -5.72 3.93
N GLY A 92 -3.89 -4.39 3.99
CA GLY A 92 -3.75 -3.53 2.81
C GLY A 92 -5.10 -3.12 2.21
N LEU A 93 -5.03 -2.41 1.09
CA LEU A 93 -6.17 -1.96 0.29
C LEU A 93 -6.16 -2.71 -1.05
N PRO A 94 -6.96 -3.78 -1.22
CA PRO A 94 -6.91 -4.60 -2.44
C PRO A 94 -7.28 -3.83 -3.72
N HIS A 95 -8.06 -2.75 -3.59
CA HIS A 95 -8.42 -1.87 -4.70
C HIS A 95 -7.25 -1.00 -5.21
N LEU A 96 -6.15 -0.87 -4.46
CA LEU A 96 -4.99 -0.09 -4.88
C LEU A 96 -4.04 -0.85 -5.82
N GLN A 97 -4.11 -2.19 -5.86
CA GLN A 97 -3.15 -3.01 -6.61
C GLN A 97 -3.21 -2.78 -8.14
N PRO A 98 -4.39 -2.57 -8.79
CA PRO A 98 -4.45 -2.18 -10.20
C PRO A 98 -3.78 -0.84 -10.50
N TYR A 99 -3.89 0.17 -9.63
CA TYR A 99 -3.24 1.47 -9.85
C TYR A 99 -1.72 1.37 -9.68
N ARG A 100 -1.24 0.54 -8.74
CA ARG A 100 0.19 0.20 -8.64
C ARG A 100 0.73 -0.46 -9.91
N LEU A 101 -0.06 -1.29 -10.59
CA LEU A 101 0.35 -1.93 -11.84
C LEU A 101 0.50 -0.90 -12.97
N ILE A 102 -0.41 0.08 -13.05
CA ILE A 102 -0.28 1.22 -13.97
C ILE A 102 1.02 1.98 -13.70
N ARG A 103 1.30 2.31 -12.42
CA ARG A 103 2.54 2.99 -12.03
C ARG A 103 3.78 2.16 -12.37
N ALA A 104 3.74 0.84 -12.18
CA ALA A 104 4.82 -0.07 -12.53
C ALA A 104 5.08 -0.12 -14.04
N ALA A 105 4.03 -0.11 -14.86
CA ALA A 105 4.14 -0.06 -16.32
C ALA A 105 4.79 1.26 -16.78
N SER A 106 4.33 2.41 -16.27
CA SER A 106 4.93 3.72 -16.59
C SER A 106 6.38 3.83 -16.13
N LEU A 107 6.73 3.26 -14.96
CA LEU A 107 8.12 3.17 -14.50
C LEU A 107 9.00 2.33 -15.43
N ALA A 108 8.48 1.21 -15.93
CA ALA A 108 9.18 0.37 -16.90
C ALA A 108 9.42 1.10 -18.24
N GLU A 109 8.43 1.87 -18.69
CA GLU A 109 8.50 2.66 -19.94
C GLU A 109 9.54 3.78 -19.88
N ILE A 110 9.72 4.43 -18.74
CA ILE A 110 10.77 5.45 -18.53
C ILE A 110 12.11 4.87 -18.05
N GLY A 111 12.27 3.54 -18.08
CA GLY A 111 13.54 2.86 -17.78
C GLY A 111 13.85 2.60 -16.31
N HIS A 112 12.93 2.88 -15.37
CA HIS A 112 13.08 2.54 -13.94
C HIS A 112 12.75 1.06 -13.66
N VAL A 113 13.42 0.17 -14.40
CA VAL A 113 13.19 -1.28 -14.46
C VAL A 113 13.28 -1.95 -13.09
N GLN A 114 14.24 -1.58 -12.24
CA GLN A 114 14.39 -2.19 -10.92
C GLN A 114 13.26 -1.78 -9.96
N LEU A 115 12.75 -0.55 -10.08
CA LEU A 115 11.61 -0.10 -9.27
C LEU A 115 10.30 -0.76 -9.77
N ALA A 116 10.11 -0.86 -11.09
CA ALA A 116 8.98 -1.57 -11.69
C ALA A 116 8.92 -3.05 -11.25
N ASN A 117 10.06 -3.75 -11.23
CA ASN A 117 10.14 -5.13 -10.72
C ASN A 117 9.71 -5.24 -9.25
N ARG A 118 10.15 -4.31 -8.38
CA ARG A 118 9.72 -4.28 -6.97
C ARG A 118 8.22 -4.03 -6.81
N TYR A 119 7.59 -3.28 -7.72
CA TYR A 119 6.13 -3.17 -7.76
C TYR A 119 5.47 -4.49 -8.13
N CYS A 120 5.95 -5.19 -9.17
CA CYS A 120 5.40 -6.50 -9.56
C CYS A 120 5.52 -7.53 -8.43
N GLU A 121 6.65 -7.56 -7.71
CA GLU A 121 6.84 -8.37 -6.51
C GLU A 121 5.83 -8.04 -5.41
N ALA A 122 5.71 -6.76 -5.05
CA ALA A 122 4.81 -6.31 -3.99
C ALA A 122 3.34 -6.61 -4.33
N ILE A 123 2.90 -6.22 -5.52
CA ILE A 123 1.56 -6.52 -6.05
C ILE A 123 1.29 -8.02 -6.00
N GLY A 124 2.27 -8.83 -6.44
CA GLY A 124 2.16 -10.27 -6.45
C GLY A 124 1.86 -10.85 -5.05
N SER A 125 2.61 -10.40 -4.03
CA SER A 125 2.38 -10.84 -2.65
C SER A 125 1.00 -10.45 -2.09
N CYS A 126 0.36 -9.42 -2.65
CA CYS A 126 -0.98 -8.96 -2.28
C CYS A 126 -2.13 -9.63 -3.06
N ILE A 127 -1.88 -10.52 -4.04
CA ILE A 127 -2.97 -11.13 -4.84
C ILE A 127 -3.79 -12.12 -4.00
N ASN A 128 -5.02 -11.73 -3.70
CA ASN A 128 -6.02 -12.58 -3.06
C ASN A 128 -7.20 -12.88 -4.00
N ARG A 129 -7.57 -14.15 -4.16
CA ARG A 129 -8.66 -14.58 -5.06
C ARG A 129 -10.05 -14.13 -4.61
N SER A 130 -10.25 -13.88 -3.31
CA SER A 130 -11.54 -13.40 -2.78
C SER A 130 -11.72 -11.88 -2.91
N SER A 131 -10.71 -11.15 -3.39
CA SER A 131 -10.81 -9.71 -3.63
C SER A 131 -11.65 -9.44 -4.88
N PRO A 132 -12.72 -8.61 -4.81
CA PRO A 132 -13.48 -8.21 -6.00
C PRO A 132 -12.68 -7.34 -6.98
N TYR A 133 -11.49 -6.89 -6.57
CA TYR A 133 -10.56 -6.11 -7.41
C TYR A 133 -9.52 -6.99 -8.12
N THR A 134 -9.49 -8.30 -7.85
CA THR A 134 -8.62 -9.27 -8.54
C THR A 134 -9.39 -9.96 -9.65
N ASN A 135 -9.20 -9.50 -10.89
CA ASN A 135 -9.79 -10.09 -12.10
C ASN A 135 -8.69 -10.67 -13.03
N MET A 136 -9.10 -11.45 -14.04
CA MET A 136 -8.15 -12.09 -14.97
C MET A 136 -7.29 -11.08 -15.72
N THR A 137 -7.88 -10.04 -16.29
CA THR A 137 -7.14 -9.01 -17.03
C THR A 137 -6.05 -8.36 -16.18
N PHE A 138 -6.29 -8.12 -14.90
CA PHE A 138 -5.27 -7.63 -13.97
C PHE A 138 -4.11 -8.62 -13.76
N ILE A 139 -4.40 -9.92 -13.65
CA ILE A 139 -3.37 -10.96 -13.52
C ILE A 139 -2.56 -11.12 -14.82
N GLU A 140 -3.24 -11.09 -15.98
CA GLU A 140 -2.64 -11.14 -17.31
C GLU A 140 -1.69 -9.96 -17.54
N GLN A 141 -2.15 -8.73 -17.26
CA GLN A 141 -1.33 -7.52 -17.40
C GLN A 141 -0.13 -7.50 -16.44
N LEU A 142 -0.27 -8.04 -15.22
CA LEU A 142 0.87 -8.22 -14.31
C LEU A 142 1.88 -9.24 -14.87
N LYS A 143 1.40 -10.34 -15.47
CA LYS A 143 2.26 -11.34 -16.10
C LYS A 143 2.99 -10.76 -17.30
N GLU A 144 2.30 -10.11 -18.23
CA GLU A 144 2.91 -9.45 -19.39
C GLU A 144 3.97 -8.42 -19.00
N LEU A 145 3.69 -7.60 -17.97
CA LEU A 145 4.68 -6.65 -17.46
C LEU A 145 5.89 -7.37 -16.84
N THR A 146 5.68 -8.43 -16.07
CA THR A 146 6.76 -9.21 -15.43
C THR A 146 7.63 -9.88 -16.48
N ASP A 147 7.03 -10.59 -17.44
CA ASP A 147 7.74 -11.29 -18.53
C ASP A 147 8.53 -10.28 -19.38
N ARG A 148 7.97 -9.09 -19.66
CA ARG A 148 8.67 -7.98 -20.34
C ARG A 148 9.86 -7.45 -19.53
N LEU A 149 9.72 -7.29 -18.22
CA LEU A 149 10.81 -6.84 -17.34
C LEU A 149 11.96 -7.86 -17.23
N ILE A 150 11.66 -9.15 -17.39
CA ILE A 150 12.65 -10.25 -17.44
C ILE A 150 13.38 -10.27 -18.78
N ALA A 151 12.64 -10.12 -19.89
CA ALA A 151 13.20 -10.13 -21.25
C ALA A 151 13.99 -8.85 -21.59
N ALA A 152 13.72 -7.73 -20.90
CA ALA A 152 14.41 -6.47 -21.11
C ALA A 152 15.92 -6.61 -20.77
N PRO A 153 16.84 -6.29 -21.72
CA PRO A 153 18.26 -6.30 -21.43
C PRO A 153 18.57 -5.30 -20.32
N GLN A 154 19.15 -5.78 -19.22
CA GLN A 154 19.57 -4.95 -18.10
C GLN A 154 20.82 -4.14 -18.52
N VAL A 155 20.59 -2.97 -19.13
CA VAL A 155 21.63 -2.13 -19.77
C VAL A 155 22.73 -1.68 -18.79
N ASP A 156 22.47 -1.72 -17.48
CA ASP A 156 23.38 -1.33 -16.40
C ASP A 156 24.64 -2.21 -16.25
N LYS A 157 24.85 -3.20 -17.13
CA LYS A 157 25.99 -4.14 -17.07
C LYS A 157 27.05 -3.97 -18.16
N SER A 158 27.17 -2.78 -18.74
CA SER A 158 28.21 -2.44 -19.73
C SER A 158 29.48 -1.78 -19.14
N GLY A 159 29.71 -1.83 -17.82
CA GLY A 159 30.83 -1.13 -17.17
C GLY A 159 31.49 -1.80 -15.95
N SER A 160 30.99 -2.93 -15.46
CA SER A 160 31.49 -3.53 -14.21
C SER A 160 32.24 -4.84 -14.46
N TRP A 161 33.57 -4.75 -14.60
CA TRP A 161 34.46 -5.84 -14.98
C TRP A 161 34.86 -6.73 -13.78
N ILE A 162 34.34 -6.45 -12.59
CA ILE A 162 34.68 -7.19 -11.37
C ILE A 162 33.69 -8.34 -11.16
N GLY A 163 34.14 -9.56 -11.45
CA GLY A 163 33.35 -10.75 -11.21
C GLY A 163 33.27 -11.07 -9.72
N SER A 164 32.06 -11.03 -9.15
CA SER A 164 31.66 -11.93 -8.06
C SER A 164 30.15 -11.88 -7.79
N LYS A 165 29.49 -13.01 -8.07
CA LYS A 165 28.35 -13.60 -7.33
C LYS A 165 27.54 -12.63 -6.45
N MET A 166 26.69 -11.80 -7.05
CA MET A 166 25.39 -11.51 -6.44
C MET A 166 24.37 -12.45 -7.07
N ALA A 167 23.55 -13.07 -6.23
CA ALA A 167 22.51 -13.99 -6.69
C ALA A 167 21.53 -13.26 -7.63
N LYS A 168 20.90 -14.02 -8.52
CA LYS A 168 19.65 -13.64 -9.19
C LYS A 168 18.52 -14.47 -8.55
N PRO A 169 17.78 -14.00 -7.53
CA PRO A 169 16.74 -14.82 -6.91
C PRO A 169 15.45 -14.01 -6.65
N SER A 170 14.73 -13.62 -7.70
CA SER A 170 13.30 -13.28 -7.57
C SER A 170 12.56 -13.47 -8.88
N LEU A 171 13.08 -12.90 -9.98
CA LEU A 171 12.42 -12.84 -11.28
C LEU A 171 11.86 -14.19 -11.79
N ASP A 172 12.72 -15.22 -11.92
CA ASP A 172 12.30 -16.55 -12.37
C ASP A 172 11.29 -17.20 -11.39
N SER A 173 11.37 -16.85 -10.10
CA SER A 173 10.44 -17.31 -9.06
C SER A 173 9.08 -16.64 -9.19
N ILE A 174 9.02 -15.35 -9.53
CA ILE A 174 7.76 -14.60 -9.74
C ILE A 174 7.06 -15.14 -10.98
N GLY A 175 7.78 -15.35 -12.09
CA GLY A 175 7.21 -15.93 -13.31
C GLY A 175 6.54 -17.28 -13.05
N ASN A 176 7.28 -18.22 -12.46
CA ASN A 176 6.78 -19.56 -12.15
C ASN A 176 5.63 -19.55 -11.12
N TRP A 177 5.70 -18.70 -10.09
CA TRP A 177 4.65 -18.57 -9.09
C TRP A 177 3.38 -17.94 -9.66
N LEU A 178 3.51 -16.91 -10.52
CA LEU A 178 2.39 -16.23 -11.16
C LEU A 178 1.73 -17.13 -12.21
N GLU A 179 2.51 -17.90 -12.97
CA GLU A 179 2.02 -18.95 -13.88
C GLU A 179 1.24 -20.03 -13.11
N GLY A 180 1.74 -20.49 -11.96
CA GLY A 180 1.01 -21.41 -11.08
C GLY A 180 -0.28 -20.81 -10.51
N ARG A 181 -0.27 -19.51 -10.16
CA ARG A 181 -1.46 -18.78 -9.68
C ARG A 181 -2.51 -18.57 -10.77
N PHE A 182 -2.06 -18.27 -11.99
CA PHE A 182 -2.88 -18.09 -13.19
C PHE A 182 -3.49 -19.41 -13.66
N THR A 183 -2.70 -20.48 -13.73
CA THR A 183 -3.17 -21.84 -14.02
C THR A 183 -4.23 -22.27 -13.01
N LYS A 184 -4.02 -22.02 -11.71
CA LYS A 184 -5.03 -22.29 -10.67
C LYS A 184 -6.26 -21.37 -10.76
N PHE A 185 -6.17 -20.20 -11.40
CA PHE A 185 -7.35 -19.37 -11.69
C PHE A 185 -8.17 -19.98 -12.85
N ILE A 186 -7.52 -20.30 -13.97
CA ILE A 186 -8.17 -20.94 -15.14
C ILE A 186 -8.78 -22.30 -14.77
N ALA A 187 -8.11 -23.07 -13.92
CA ALA A 187 -8.58 -24.39 -13.48
C ALA A 187 -9.83 -24.36 -12.56
N GLY A 188 -10.28 -23.18 -12.10
CA GLY A 188 -11.52 -23.06 -11.32
C GLY A 188 -11.48 -23.62 -9.89
N GLU A 189 -10.29 -23.80 -9.32
CA GLU A 189 -10.07 -24.35 -7.98
C GLU A 189 -10.48 -23.34 -6.89
N GLY A 190 -11.77 -23.28 -6.60
CA GLY A 190 -12.35 -22.59 -5.44
C GLY A 190 -11.90 -23.23 -4.12
N ASP A 191 -11.91 -22.46 -3.03
CA ASP A 191 -11.37 -22.90 -1.73
C ASP A 191 -12.06 -24.16 -1.21
N THR A 192 -11.37 -25.30 -1.33
CA THR A 192 -11.59 -26.44 -0.45
C THR A 192 -11.00 -26.10 0.91
N SER A 193 -11.87 -25.69 1.84
CA SER A 193 -11.55 -25.65 3.25
C SER A 193 -11.18 -27.07 3.69
N SER A 194 -9.88 -27.35 3.81
CA SER A 194 -9.35 -28.68 4.05
C SER A 194 -9.59 -29.13 5.50
N ARG A 195 -10.85 -29.43 5.82
CA ARG A 195 -11.22 -30.26 6.95
C ARG A 195 -11.22 -31.72 6.50
N HIS A 196 -10.11 -32.39 6.73
CA HIS A 196 -10.11 -33.84 6.88
C HIS A 196 -9.25 -34.22 8.07
N GLU A 197 -9.93 -34.59 9.14
CA GLU A 197 -9.39 -35.54 10.10
C GLU A 197 -9.31 -36.89 9.36
N ASP A 198 -8.16 -37.57 9.42
CA ASP A 198 -8.16 -38.94 9.94
C ASP A 198 -6.78 -39.31 10.51
N ALA A 199 -6.76 -40.24 11.44
CA ALA A 199 -5.59 -40.55 12.28
C ALA A 199 -4.79 -41.74 11.76
N THR A 200 -3.45 -41.68 11.89
CA THR A 200 -2.59 -42.65 12.62
C THR A 200 -1.12 -42.59 12.19
N ALA A 201 -0.24 -42.10 13.08
CA ALA A 201 1.14 -42.58 13.27
C ALA A 201 1.82 -41.79 14.41
N ILE A 202 2.24 -42.48 15.48
CA ILE A 202 2.99 -41.87 16.59
C ILE A 202 4.49 -41.95 16.26
N HIS A 203 5.13 -40.81 15.97
CA HIS A 203 6.59 -40.68 16.01
C HIS A 203 6.98 -39.29 16.53
N PRO A 204 7.68 -39.19 17.69
CA PRO A 204 8.11 -37.91 18.24
C PRO A 204 9.43 -37.46 17.61
N HIS A 205 9.37 -36.66 16.54
CA HIS A 205 10.54 -35.94 16.04
C HIS A 205 10.44 -34.44 16.34
N GLY A 206 11.41 -33.96 17.11
CA GLY A 206 11.45 -32.58 17.60
C GLY A 206 11.64 -31.55 16.49
N PHE A 207 10.94 -30.43 16.62
CA PHE A 207 11.06 -29.26 15.76
C PHE A 207 12.44 -28.58 15.95
N THR A 208 13.33 -28.74 14.97
CA THR A 208 14.63 -28.04 14.92
C THR A 208 14.56 -26.82 14.01
N GLY A 209 14.12 -25.70 14.58
CA GLY A 209 14.14 -24.38 13.94
C GLY A 209 15.00 -23.36 14.71
N PRO A 210 15.44 -22.24 14.10
CA PRO A 210 16.44 -21.33 14.69
C PRO A 210 16.05 -20.61 16.00
N PHE A 211 14.83 -20.82 16.49
CA PHE A 211 14.27 -20.16 17.68
C PHE A 211 13.74 -21.14 18.75
N ALA A 212 14.07 -22.44 18.65
CA ALA A 212 13.50 -23.50 19.49
C ALA A 212 13.94 -23.52 20.99
N HIS A 213 14.57 -22.46 21.51
CA HIS A 213 15.33 -22.49 22.77
C HIS A 213 14.75 -21.69 23.96
N TYR A 214 13.48 -21.27 23.92
CA TYR A 214 12.86 -20.51 25.03
C TYR A 214 11.52 -21.08 25.52
N SER A 215 11.54 -22.31 26.04
CA SER A 215 10.39 -22.92 26.73
C SER A 215 10.80 -23.87 27.87
N THR A 216 11.58 -23.41 28.86
CA THR A 216 11.64 -24.02 30.23
C THR A 216 12.61 -23.28 31.17
N ILE A 217 12.17 -22.16 31.78
CA ILE A 217 12.57 -21.85 33.17
C ILE A 217 11.36 -21.24 33.90
N SER A 218 10.62 -22.09 34.62
CA SER A 218 9.81 -21.63 35.75
C SER A 218 10.64 -21.85 37.00
N SER A 219 10.92 -20.79 37.76
CA SER A 219 11.54 -20.89 39.08
C SER A 219 11.14 -19.69 39.92
N THR A 220 10.33 -19.99 40.93
CA THR A 220 9.98 -19.09 42.03
C THR A 220 11.21 -18.69 42.84
N THR A 221 11.47 -17.39 42.97
CA THR A 221 12.22 -16.83 44.10
C THR A 221 11.63 -15.48 44.50
N THR A 222 11.28 -15.37 45.77
CA THR A 222 10.81 -14.13 46.40
C THR A 222 12.00 -13.27 46.83
N SER A 223 11.97 -11.97 46.53
CA SER A 223 12.75 -10.97 47.24
C SER A 223 11.99 -9.66 47.26
N ALA A 224 11.93 -9.02 48.43
CA ALA A 224 11.26 -7.74 48.63
C ALA A 224 12.28 -6.62 48.73
N GLN A 225 11.93 -5.41 48.26
CA GLN A 225 12.14 -4.10 48.92
C GLN A 225 11.72 -2.95 47.95
N PRO A 226 11.43 -1.74 48.46
CA PRO A 226 10.40 -0.87 47.86
C PRO A 226 10.91 0.32 47.02
N SER A 227 9.97 0.94 46.28
CA SER A 227 10.13 2.19 45.54
C SER A 227 10.35 3.42 46.44
N PRO A 228 10.91 4.51 45.89
CA PRO A 228 10.56 5.87 46.28
C PRO A 228 9.79 6.61 45.17
N ILE A 229 8.66 7.20 45.56
CA ILE A 229 7.87 8.17 44.78
C ILE A 229 8.48 9.57 45.00
N ILE A 230 8.75 10.35 43.93
CA ILE A 230 8.93 11.81 44.05
C ILE A 230 8.18 12.58 42.96
N HIS A 231 7.13 13.29 43.41
CA HIS A 231 6.60 14.59 42.99
C HIS A 231 6.63 15.08 41.52
N ARG A 232 5.40 15.16 40.97
CA ARG A 232 4.83 16.26 40.17
C ARG A 232 5.31 17.66 40.59
N LEU A 233 5.60 18.56 39.63
CA LEU A 233 5.09 19.96 39.55
C LEU A 233 5.65 20.80 38.36
N ILE A 234 4.75 21.61 37.77
CA ILE A 234 4.97 22.95 37.14
C ILE A 234 5.59 23.04 35.72
N SER A 235 4.77 23.53 34.78
CA SER A 235 5.16 24.27 33.57
C SER A 235 5.38 25.76 33.88
N PRO A 236 6.15 26.48 33.04
CA PRO A 236 5.75 27.85 32.73
C PRO A 236 5.77 28.21 31.23
N LYS A 237 4.61 28.75 30.81
CA LYS A 237 4.38 29.90 29.90
C LYS A 237 5.28 30.16 28.67
N HIS A 238 4.59 30.28 27.53
CA HIS A 238 4.94 31.10 26.35
C HIS A 238 5.42 32.53 26.71
N PRO A 239 6.16 33.17 25.79
CA PRO A 239 5.58 34.33 25.08
C PRO A 239 5.61 34.17 23.54
N ALA A 240 5.00 35.14 22.84
CA ALA A 240 4.68 35.09 21.41
C ALA A 240 5.40 36.17 20.57
N HIS A 241 5.04 36.24 19.27
CA HIS A 241 5.54 37.14 18.21
C HIS A 241 6.94 36.75 17.66
N HIS A 242 7.34 37.06 16.41
CA HIS A 242 6.89 38.10 15.46
C HIS A 242 6.97 37.62 13.99
N THR A 243 6.22 38.24 13.07
CA THR A 243 6.36 38.12 11.60
C THR A 243 7.28 39.21 11.04
N PRO A 244 7.94 39.00 9.87
CA PRO A 244 7.50 39.56 8.57
C PRO A 244 7.61 38.52 7.42
N SER A 245 6.77 38.50 6.37
CA SER A 245 6.50 39.45 5.27
C SER A 245 7.53 39.46 4.13
N SER A 246 7.03 39.50 2.88
CA SER A 246 7.72 39.49 1.56
C SER A 246 8.26 38.11 1.13
N GLY A 247 8.00 37.56 -0.06
CA GLY A 247 7.26 38.07 -1.23
C GLY A 247 8.17 38.24 -2.45
N VAL A 248 8.16 37.28 -3.38
CA VAL A 248 8.74 37.42 -4.73
C VAL A 248 7.85 36.72 -5.75
N CYS A 249 7.37 37.47 -6.73
CA CYS A 249 6.71 36.94 -7.91
C CYS A 249 7.75 36.59 -8.99
N TYR A 250 7.52 35.53 -9.74
CA TYR A 250 8.03 35.41 -11.10
C TYR A 250 6.89 35.00 -12.04
N GLY A 251 6.64 35.82 -13.06
CA GLY A 251 6.00 35.34 -14.29
C GLY A 251 7.05 34.65 -15.19
N SER A 252 6.79 34.35 -16.46
CA SER A 252 5.58 34.49 -17.27
C SER A 252 5.89 33.89 -18.65
N LYS A 253 4.93 33.20 -19.30
CA LYS A 253 4.94 32.86 -20.75
C LYS A 253 6.08 31.88 -21.19
N ILE A 254 6.08 31.21 -22.35
CA ILE A 254 5.11 31.05 -23.46
C ILE A 254 5.05 29.53 -23.77
N LEU A 255 3.89 28.92 -24.10
CA LEU A 255 3.48 28.42 -25.44
C LEU A 255 2.75 27.07 -25.21
N GLY A 256 1.84 26.51 -26.03
CA GLY A 256 1.27 26.87 -27.34
C GLY A 256 -0.06 26.14 -27.59
N SER A 257 -0.78 26.54 -28.65
CA SER A 257 -2.19 26.21 -28.90
C SER A 257 -2.38 25.03 -29.87
N PHE A 258 -3.39 24.17 -29.64
CA PHE A 258 -3.96 23.25 -30.65
C PHE A 258 -5.49 23.16 -30.50
N PRO A 259 -6.25 22.81 -31.57
CA PRO A 259 -7.64 23.22 -31.75
C PRO A 259 -8.68 22.20 -31.25
N ARG A 260 -9.94 22.65 -31.18
CA ARG A 260 -11.13 21.80 -30.97
C ARG A 260 -11.63 21.23 -32.31
N PRO A 261 -12.15 19.99 -32.35
CA PRO A 261 -13.01 19.54 -33.44
C PRO A 261 -14.45 20.06 -33.28
N ASN A 262 -15.20 20.04 -34.40
CA ASN A 262 -16.65 20.26 -34.44
C ASN A 262 -17.43 19.04 -33.92
#